data_AF-A0A2U2DQ51-F1
#
_entry.id   AF-A0A2U2DQ51-F1
#
_cell.length_a   1.000
_cell.length_b   1.000
_cell.length_c   1.000
_cell.angle_alpha   90.00
_cell.angle_beta   90.00
_cell.angle_gamma   90.00
#
_symmetry.space_group_name_H-M   'P 1'
#
loop_
_entity.id
_entity.type
_entity.pdbx_description
1 polymer ?
#
loop_
_entity_poly.entity_id
_entity_poly.type
_entity_poly.pdbx_seq_one_letter_code
_entity_poly.pdbx_strand_id
1 'polypeptide(L)'
;MTDAKHKFSRPRNKMANVKRHHTERFKGYRLVERWTNGKAAHIGFWLGNHKTSGEVSKLLADGTSQETIRAMIRRWRLPMQESKSGYVVKLDTYRKKLLIREASKRGITPEALLKRVADCVIGDRLYDAVLDDKHG
;
A
#
# COMPACT_ATOMS: atom_id res chain seq x y z
N MET A 1 -59.71 -43.32 -22.58
CA MET A 1 -59.47 -42.17 -21.68
C MET A 1 -57.98 -42.05 -21.47
N THR A 2 -57.34 -41.17 -22.23
CA THR A 2 -55.87 -41.08 -22.39
C THR A 2 -55.30 -39.92 -21.58
N ASP A 3 -54.29 -40.23 -20.77
CA ASP A 3 -53.46 -39.32 -19.98
C ASP A 3 -52.80 -38.22 -20.83
N ALA A 4 -53.00 -36.95 -20.44
CA ALA A 4 -52.35 -35.80 -21.03
C ALA A 4 -51.23 -35.28 -20.11
N LYS A 5 -49.97 -35.64 -20.41
CA LYS A 5 -48.77 -35.07 -19.77
C LYS A 5 -48.47 -33.69 -20.36
N HIS A 6 -48.76 -32.62 -19.61
CA HIS A 6 -48.32 -31.26 -19.93
C HIS A 6 -46.81 -31.09 -19.68
N LYS A 7 -46.02 -30.92 -20.75
CA LYS A 7 -44.60 -30.54 -20.69
C LYS A 7 -44.48 -29.01 -20.76
N PHE A 8 -44.15 -28.36 -19.65
CA PHE A 8 -43.73 -26.95 -19.65
C PHE A 8 -42.26 -26.85 -20.10
N SER A 9 -42.04 -26.48 -21.37
CA SER A 9 -40.71 -26.11 -21.86
C SER A 9 -40.44 -24.63 -21.58
N ARG A 10 -39.48 -24.31 -20.70
CA ARG A 10 -39.03 -22.92 -20.50
C ARG A 10 -38.14 -22.48 -21.68
N PRO A 11 -38.28 -21.25 -22.20
CA PRO A 11 -37.45 -20.77 -23.29
C PRO A 11 -36.00 -20.58 -22.83
N ARG A 12 -35.04 -21.09 -23.62
CA ARG A 12 -33.60 -20.87 -23.43
C ARG A 12 -33.29 -19.38 -23.58
N ASN A 13 -32.89 -18.76 -22.48
CA ASN A 13 -32.42 -17.39 -22.45
C ASN A 13 -31.11 -17.29 -23.26
N LYS A 14 -31.15 -16.66 -24.44
CA LYS A 14 -29.96 -16.31 -25.24
C LYS A 14 -29.26 -15.15 -24.54
N MET A 15 -28.34 -15.44 -23.63
CA MET A 15 -27.51 -14.38 -23.04
C MET A 15 -26.71 -13.69 -24.13
N ALA A 16 -26.95 -12.39 -24.26
CA ALA A 16 -26.31 -11.51 -25.21
C ALA A 16 -24.78 -11.63 -25.14
N ASN A 17 -24.16 -11.51 -26.30
CA ASN A 17 -22.71 -11.48 -26.49
C ASN A 17 -22.12 -10.22 -25.82
N VAL A 18 -21.89 -10.28 -24.51
CA VAL A 18 -21.19 -9.24 -23.76
C VAL A 18 -19.75 -9.21 -24.26
N LYS A 19 -19.36 -8.11 -24.93
CA LYS A 19 -17.97 -7.86 -25.34
C LYS A 19 -17.07 -8.00 -24.11
N ARG A 20 -16.22 -9.02 -24.13
CA ARG A 20 -15.34 -9.40 -23.01
C ARG A 20 -14.14 -8.48 -22.94
N HIS A 21 -13.68 -8.19 -21.73
CA HIS A 21 -12.49 -7.38 -21.51
C HIS A 21 -11.23 -8.22 -21.82
N HIS A 22 -10.25 -7.63 -22.51
CA HIS A 22 -9.01 -8.27 -22.99
C HIS A 22 -8.17 -8.98 -21.89
N THR A 23 -8.49 -8.77 -20.61
CA THR A 23 -7.74 -9.31 -19.46
C THR A 23 -8.19 -10.69 -18.97
N GLU A 24 -9.25 -11.28 -19.52
CA GLU A 24 -9.82 -12.55 -19.05
C GLU A 24 -9.28 -13.76 -19.82
N ARG A 25 -8.77 -14.78 -19.11
CA ARG A 25 -8.53 -16.13 -19.66
C ARG A 25 -9.22 -17.17 -18.78
N PHE A 26 -10.08 -17.97 -19.39
CA PHE A 26 -10.83 -19.03 -18.73
C PHE A 26 -9.93 -20.26 -18.50
N LYS A 27 -9.77 -20.69 -17.24
CA LYS A 27 -9.24 -22.02 -16.90
C LYS A 27 -10.12 -22.60 -15.78
N GLY A 28 -11.29 -23.14 -16.15
CA GLY A 28 -12.21 -23.94 -15.33
C GLY A 28 -12.73 -23.30 -14.03
N TYR A 29 -14.03 -22.95 -13.98
CA TYR A 29 -14.89 -22.59 -12.81
C TYR A 29 -14.36 -21.69 -11.66
N ARG A 30 -13.08 -21.29 -11.64
CA ARG A 30 -12.49 -20.37 -10.68
C ARG A 30 -11.98 -19.16 -11.43
N LEU A 31 -12.45 -17.99 -11.00
CA LEU A 31 -11.86 -16.71 -11.36
C LEU A 31 -10.37 -16.77 -10.96
N VAL A 32 -9.46 -16.80 -11.94
CA VAL A 32 -8.02 -16.70 -11.65
C VAL A 32 -7.72 -15.24 -11.47
N GLU A 33 -7.70 -14.79 -10.22
CA GLU A 33 -7.31 -13.44 -9.87
C GLU A 33 -5.83 -13.24 -10.26
N ARG A 34 -5.54 -12.33 -11.21
CA ARG A 34 -4.15 -12.00 -11.59
C ARG A 34 -3.34 -11.38 -10.45
N TRP A 35 -4.04 -10.84 -9.45
CA TRP A 35 -3.48 -10.11 -8.31
C TRP A 35 -4.23 -10.49 -7.04
N THR A 36 -3.60 -11.27 -6.17
CA THR A 36 -4.24 -11.69 -4.92
C THR A 36 -4.39 -10.50 -3.97
N ASN A 37 -5.45 -10.51 -3.15
CA ASN A 37 -5.62 -9.53 -2.07
C ASN A 37 -4.39 -9.45 -1.14
N GLY A 38 -3.72 -10.58 -0.89
CA GLY A 38 -2.49 -10.62 -0.12
C GLY A 38 -1.36 -9.82 -0.76
N LYS A 39 -1.21 -9.90 -2.09
CA LYS A 39 -0.22 -9.11 -2.82
C LYS A 39 -0.55 -7.61 -2.78
N ALA A 40 -1.83 -7.24 -2.90
CA ALA A 40 -2.26 -5.85 -2.77
C ALA A 40 -1.96 -5.29 -1.36
N ALA A 41 -2.27 -6.06 -0.31
CA ALA A 41 -1.96 -5.70 1.07
C ALA A 41 -0.44 -5.53 1.29
N HIS A 42 0.36 -6.42 0.72
CA HIS A 42 1.82 -6.36 0.82
C HIS A 42 2.39 -5.10 0.16
N ILE A 43 1.89 -4.73 -1.02
CA ILE A 43 2.25 -3.45 -1.67
C ILE A 43 1.83 -2.27 -0.81
N GLY A 44 0.60 -2.26 -0.31
CA GLY A 44 0.10 -1.19 0.57
C GLY A 44 0.97 -1.01 1.81
N PHE A 45 1.39 -2.12 2.43
CA PHE A 45 2.31 -2.11 3.58
C PHE A 45 3.64 -1.44 3.26
N TRP A 46 4.28 -1.79 2.14
CA TRP A 46 5.58 -1.20 1.78
C TRP A 46 5.47 0.27 1.40
N LEU A 47 4.41 0.65 0.68
CA LEU A 47 4.14 2.05 0.37
C LEU A 47 3.90 2.87 1.63
N GLY A 48 3.20 2.32 2.63
CA GLY A 48 3.03 2.94 3.95
C GLY A 48 4.34 3.10 4.73
N ASN A 49 5.35 2.29 4.44
CA ASN A 49 6.72 2.45 4.97
C ASN A 49 7.60 3.35 4.10
N HIS A 50 6.99 4.20 3.27
CA HIS A 50 7.68 5.15 2.38
C HIS A 50 8.64 4.51 1.38
N LYS A 51 8.41 3.24 0.99
CA LYS A 51 9.14 2.61 -0.11
C LYS A 51 8.62 3.10 -1.45
N THR A 52 9.55 3.40 -2.34
CA THR A 52 9.24 3.81 -3.71
C THR A 52 8.74 2.60 -4.51
N SER A 53 7.93 2.86 -5.54
CA SER A 53 7.47 1.82 -6.48
C SER A 53 8.60 0.91 -7.04
N GLY A 54 9.81 1.45 -7.21
CA GLY A 54 10.98 0.68 -7.67
C GLY A 54 11.65 -0.14 -6.56
N GLU A 55 11.57 0.26 -5.30
CA GLU A 55 11.97 -0.58 -4.17
C GLU A 55 10.94 -1.70 -3.94
N VAL A 56 9.65 -1.40 -4.06
CA VAL A 56 8.58 -2.39 -3.91
C VAL A 56 8.68 -3.48 -4.98
N SER A 57 8.99 -3.15 -6.25
CA SER A 57 9.19 -4.18 -7.28
C SER A 57 10.35 -5.13 -6.95
N LYS A 58 11.45 -4.60 -6.41
CA LYS A 58 12.59 -5.39 -5.94
C LYS A 58 12.22 -6.27 -4.74
N LEU A 59 11.47 -5.73 -3.78
CA LEU A 59 11.03 -6.46 -2.58
C LEU A 59 10.02 -7.58 -2.90
N LEU A 60 9.17 -7.39 -3.91
CA LEU A 60 8.23 -8.44 -4.35
C LEU A 60 8.95 -9.60 -5.05
N ALA A 61 10.03 -9.32 -5.79
CA ALA A 61 10.86 -10.31 -6.49
C ALA A 61 10.09 -11.32 -7.37
N ASP A 62 8.89 -10.96 -7.82
CA ASP A 62 7.97 -11.85 -8.55
C ASP A 62 7.82 -11.47 -10.03
N GLY A 63 8.72 -10.62 -10.53
CA GLY A 63 8.70 -10.10 -11.90
C GLY A 63 7.73 -8.92 -12.13
N THR A 64 7.06 -8.41 -11.09
CA THR A 64 6.21 -7.23 -11.22
C THR A 64 7.04 -5.97 -11.49
N SER A 65 6.78 -5.30 -12.61
CA SER A 65 7.49 -4.06 -12.95
C SER A 65 7.04 -2.87 -12.09
N GLN A 66 7.93 -1.88 -11.96
CA GLN A 66 7.64 -0.63 -11.25
C GLN A 66 6.44 0.12 -11.86
N GLU A 67 6.30 0.10 -13.19
CA GLU A 67 5.20 0.72 -13.93
C GLU A 67 3.87 0.07 -13.58
N THR A 68 3.87 -1.25 -13.41
CA THR A 68 2.68 -2.02 -13.01
C THR A 68 2.24 -1.63 -11.62
N ILE A 69 3.18 -1.49 -10.68
CA ILE A 69 2.90 -1.03 -9.31
C ILE A 69 2.34 0.39 -9.32
N ARG A 70 2.92 1.31 -10.11
CA ARG A 70 2.40 2.69 -10.28
C ARG A 70 1.00 2.72 -10.88
N ALA A 71 0.71 1.88 -11.87
CA ALA A 71 -0.64 1.73 -12.41
C ALA A 71 -1.63 1.25 -11.34
N MET A 72 -1.18 0.37 -10.45
CA MET A 72 -2.02 -0.16 -9.37
C MET A 72 -2.29 0.86 -8.27
N ILE A 73 -1.27 1.61 -7.84
CA ILE A 73 -1.42 2.74 -6.91
C ILE A 73 -2.50 3.71 -7.40
N ARG A 74 -2.44 4.10 -8.68
CA ARG A 74 -3.44 4.97 -9.31
C ARG A 74 -4.83 4.34 -9.31
N ARG A 75 -4.93 3.06 -9.66
CA ARG A 75 -6.22 2.34 -9.70
C ARG A 75 -6.86 2.22 -8.32
N TRP A 76 -6.05 1.99 -7.28
CA TRP A 76 -6.51 1.91 -5.89
C TRP A 76 -6.70 3.28 -5.24
N ARG A 77 -6.41 4.38 -5.95
CA ARG A 77 -6.47 5.75 -5.44
C ARG A 77 -5.66 5.92 -4.16
N LEU A 78 -4.58 5.16 -4.02
CA LEU A 78 -3.64 5.38 -2.94
C LEU A 78 -2.96 6.73 -3.14
N PRO A 79 -2.69 7.49 -2.08
CA PRO A 79 -2.04 8.79 -2.18
C PRO A 79 -0.69 8.59 -2.87
N MET A 80 -0.64 9.01 -4.13
CA MET A 80 0.57 9.08 -4.92
C MET A 80 1.28 10.36 -4.50
N GLN A 81 1.61 10.48 -3.21
CA GLN A 81 2.60 11.44 -2.78
C GLN A 81 3.81 11.14 -3.65
N GLU A 82 4.21 12.11 -4.47
CA GLU A 82 5.41 12.04 -5.29
C GLU A 82 6.48 11.38 -4.43
N SER A 83 6.80 10.14 -4.77
CA SER A 83 7.40 9.16 -3.87
C SER A 83 8.79 9.61 -3.48
N LYS A 84 8.87 10.53 -2.52
CA LYS A 84 10.07 10.83 -1.77
C LYS A 84 10.25 9.63 -0.86
N SER A 85 11.33 8.88 -1.11
CA SER A 85 11.79 7.86 -0.18
C SER A 85 11.84 8.46 1.21
N GLY A 86 11.17 7.83 2.15
CA GLY A 86 11.15 8.23 3.54
C GLY A 86 11.77 7.15 4.41
N TYR A 87 12.17 7.54 5.61
CA TYR A 87 12.66 6.62 6.62
C TYR A 87 11.65 6.53 7.75
N VAL A 88 11.28 5.30 8.12
CA VAL A 88 10.47 5.04 9.30
C VAL A 88 11.41 4.83 10.47
N VAL A 89 11.48 5.79 11.38
CA VAL A 89 12.26 5.69 12.60
C VAL A 89 11.39 5.07 13.69
N LYS A 90 11.80 3.89 14.18
CA LYS A 90 11.15 3.26 15.33
C LYS A 90 11.69 3.88 16.61
N LEU A 91 10.80 4.46 17.41
CA LEU A 91 11.13 4.92 18.76
C LEU A 91 10.66 3.90 19.79
N ASP A 92 11.49 3.69 20.81
CA ASP A 92 11.05 2.95 21.99
C ASP A 92 9.89 3.68 22.70
N THR A 93 9.07 2.92 23.44
CA THR A 93 7.89 3.38 24.17
C THR A 93 8.21 4.55 25.09
N TYR A 94 9.34 4.51 25.80
CA TYR A 94 9.74 5.59 26.70
C TYR A 94 10.03 6.88 25.94
N ARG A 95 10.86 6.81 24.89
CA ARG A 95 11.21 7.96 24.04
C ARG A 95 9.98 8.55 23.36
N LYS A 96 9.04 7.71 22.92
CA LYS A 96 7.76 8.13 22.34
C LYS A 96 6.93 8.95 23.34
N LYS A 97 6.82 8.50 24.59
CA LYS A 97 6.10 9.24 25.64
C LYS A 97 6.74 10.60 25.92
N LEU A 98 8.08 10.65 25.99
CA LEU A 98 8.80 11.91 26.16
C LEU A 98 8.52 12.87 25.01
N LEU A 99 8.60 12.40 23.77
CA LEU A 99 8.32 13.21 22.59
C LEU A 99 6.90 13.78 22.60
N ILE A 100 5.89 12.94 22.91
CA ILE A 100 4.49 13.38 22.98
C ILE A 100 4.32 14.45 24.06
N ARG A 101 4.93 14.25 25.24
CA ARG A 101 4.86 15.22 26.34
C ARG A 101 5.46 16.57 25.94
N GLU A 102 6.64 16.56 25.31
CA GLU A 102 7.30 17.79 24.88
C GLU A 102 6.56 18.49 23.73
N ALA A 103 5.99 17.72 22.81
CA ALA A 103 5.15 18.26 21.73
C ALA A 103 3.88 18.91 22.30
N SER A 104 3.24 18.26 23.26
CA SER A 104 2.04 18.77 23.94
C SER A 104 2.30 20.07 24.69
N LYS A 105 3.43 20.20 25.40
CA LYS A 105 3.81 21.46 26.08
C LYS A 105 3.95 22.63 25.11
N ARG A 106 4.35 22.35 23.87
CA ARG A 106 4.60 23.33 22.80
C ARG A 106 3.38 23.56 21.89
N GLY A 107 2.27 22.83 22.12
CA GLY A 107 1.07 22.93 21.28
C GLY A 107 1.27 22.48 19.84
N ILE A 108 2.22 21.58 19.57
CA ILE A 108 2.51 21.04 18.23
C ILE A 108 2.41 19.52 18.20
N THR A 109 2.33 18.93 17.00
CA THR A 109 2.33 17.48 16.86
C THR A 109 3.73 16.88 17.11
N PRO A 110 3.82 15.63 17.59
CA PRO A 110 5.11 14.94 17.77
C PRO A 110 5.95 14.90 16.49
N GLU A 111 5.30 14.73 15.33
CA GLU A 111 5.96 14.70 14.02
C GLU A 111 6.53 16.07 13.66
N ALA A 112 5.81 17.16 13.95
CA ALA A 112 6.30 18.51 13.71
C ALA A 112 7.46 18.86 14.64
N LEU A 113 7.43 18.40 15.90
CA LEU A 113 8.54 18.56 16.84
C LEU A 113 9.79 17.82 16.35
N LEU A 114 9.66 16.54 16.01
CA LEU A 114 10.77 15.75 15.45
C LEU A 114 11.36 16.40 14.21
N LYS A 115 10.49 16.86 13.29
CA LYS A 115 10.94 17.57 12.09
C LYS A 115 11.78 18.79 12.44
N ARG A 116 11.31 19.66 13.35
CA ARG A 116 12.07 20.86 13.77
C ARG A 116 13.41 20.52 14.40
N VAL A 117 13.45 19.50 15.26
CA VAL A 117 14.69 19.04 15.89
C VAL A 117 15.65 18.54 14.83
N ALA A 118 15.19 17.69 13.92
CA ALA A 118 16.00 17.21 12.81
C ALA A 118 16.50 18.36 11.92
N ASP A 119 15.62 19.27 11.51
CA ASP A 119 15.96 20.42 10.66
C ASP A 119 17.04 21.31 11.32
N CYS A 120 16.95 21.54 12.63
CA CYS A 120 17.95 22.31 13.40
C CYS A 120 19.29 21.57 13.50
N VAL A 121 19.30 20.29 13.90
CA VAL A 121 20.53 19.50 14.01
C VAL A 121 21.25 19.39 12.67
N ILE A 122 20.48 19.18 11.58
CA ILE A 122 20.99 19.09 10.22
C ILE A 122 21.51 20.45 9.74
N GLY A 123 20.71 21.50 9.89
CA GLY A 123 21.01 22.85 9.41
C GLY A 123 22.24 23.46 10.07
N ASP A 124 22.34 23.30 11.39
CA ASP A 124 23.41 23.88 12.20
C ASP A 124 24.63 22.94 12.34
N ARG A 125 24.62 21.78 11.64
CA ARG A 125 25.67 20.75 11.66
C ARG A 125 26.02 20.27 13.08
N LEU A 126 25.01 20.12 13.94
CA LEU A 126 25.19 19.71 15.35
C LEU A 126 25.32 18.18 15.52
N TYR A 127 25.56 17.44 14.44
CA TYR A 127 25.62 15.98 14.47
C TYR A 127 26.70 15.48 15.42
N ASP A 128 27.91 16.04 15.35
CA ASP A 128 29.04 15.58 16.15
C ASP A 128 28.72 15.75 17.65
N ALA A 129 28.14 16.89 18.04
CA ALA A 129 27.73 17.16 19.41
C ALA A 129 26.60 16.25 19.93
N VAL A 130 25.75 15.73 19.05
CA VAL A 130 24.63 14.83 19.41
C VAL A 130 25.06 13.36 19.34
N LEU A 131 26.00 13.03 18.46
CA LEU A 131 26.46 11.67 18.18
C LEU A 131 27.70 11.28 18.99
N ASP A 132 28.41 12.24 19.60
CA ASP A 132 29.58 11.99 20.46
C ASP A 132 29.23 11.06 21.64
N ASP A 133 29.57 9.78 21.46
CA ASP A 133 29.99 8.78 22.45
C ASP A 133 29.06 8.43 23.63
N LYS A 134 27.74 8.31 23.43
CA LYS A 134 26.86 7.67 24.45
C LYS A 134 25.85 6.64 23.98
N HIS A 135 25.67 6.43 22.67
CA HIS A 135 24.58 5.59 22.15
C HIS A 135 24.97 4.59 21.05
N GLY A 136 26.25 4.18 21.01
CA GLY A 136 26.68 2.97 20.30
C GLY A 136 26.29 1.70 21.03
#